data_AF-A0A2U8X6F7-F1
#
_entry.id   AF-A0A2U8X6F7-F1
#
_cell.length_a   1.000
_cell.length_b   1.000
_cell.length_c   1.000
_cell.angle_alpha   90.00
_cell.angle_beta   90.00
_cell.angle_gamma   90.00
#
_symmetry.space_group_name_H-M   'P 1'
#
loop_
_entity.id
_entity.type
_entity.pdbx_description
1 polymer ?
#
loop_
_entity_poly.entity_id
_entity_poly.type
_entity_poly.pdbx_seq_one_letter_code
_entity_poly.pdbx_strand_id
1 'polypeptide(L)'
;MRPPFVLSGLLALVLAGHALTAGAKDAPAPAAAPSATCDVVGLRLEDVIAKSSELQRSANEQTVRDLRTLRDAAVVLDAYKHPEVCAQVLTVLRGLAANPERAIDQSGDTDEEKAEAVEKARAPKAPAKSPETVPETKAK
;
A
#
# COMPACT_ATOMS: atom_id res chain seq x y z
N MET A 1 1.86 -47.47 48.74
CA MET A 1 2.50 -48.45 47.84
C MET A 1 1.55 -49.63 47.60
N ARG A 2 0.81 -49.64 46.50
CA ARG A 2 0.92 -50.61 45.39
C ARG A 2 -0.24 -50.35 44.40
N PRO A 3 -0.01 -50.63 43.12
CA PRO A 3 -0.79 -50.17 41.97
C PRO A 3 -1.56 -51.40 41.43
N PRO A 4 -1.55 -51.70 40.11
CA PRO A 4 -1.84 -50.96 38.88
C PRO A 4 -3.09 -51.56 38.20
N PHE A 5 -3.43 -51.18 36.97
CA PHE A 5 -4.04 -51.98 35.86
C PHE A 5 -4.72 -50.97 34.89
N VAL A 6 -4.07 -50.55 33.81
CA VAL A 6 -3.92 -51.21 32.48
C VAL A 6 -5.14 -50.97 31.57
N LEU A 7 -4.89 -50.12 30.56
CA LEU A 7 -5.19 -50.27 29.12
C LEU A 7 -6.64 -50.19 28.58
N SER A 8 -6.68 -49.58 27.38
CA SER A 8 -7.63 -49.82 26.28
C SER A 8 -8.97 -49.08 26.26
N GLY A 9 -9.16 -48.29 25.20
CA GLY A 9 -10.49 -47.95 24.70
C GLY A 9 -10.56 -46.68 23.86
N LEU A 10 -10.11 -46.74 22.60
CA LEU A 10 -10.59 -45.81 21.57
C LEU A 10 -12.12 -45.97 21.44
N LEU A 11 -12.89 -44.89 21.60
CA LEU A 11 -14.22 -44.80 21.01
C LEU A 11 -14.45 -43.37 20.52
N ALA A 12 -14.33 -43.20 19.19
CA ALA A 12 -14.65 -41.97 18.50
C ALA A 12 -16.15 -41.69 18.62
N LEU A 13 -16.51 -40.52 19.16
CA LEU A 13 -17.88 -40.03 19.13
C LEU A 13 -18.25 -39.65 17.69
N VAL A 14 -19.16 -40.42 17.09
CA VAL A 14 -19.96 -40.01 15.95
C VAL A 14 -21.24 -39.37 16.50
N LEU A 15 -21.44 -38.07 16.29
CA LEU A 15 -22.78 -37.48 16.29
C LEU A 15 -23.14 -37.11 14.85
N ALA A 16 -23.90 -38.01 14.22
CA ALA A 16 -24.69 -37.72 13.05
C ALA A 16 -25.94 -36.92 13.47
N GLY A 17 -25.94 -35.62 13.23
CA GLY A 17 -27.15 -34.81 13.22
C GLY A 17 -27.82 -34.91 11.85
N HIS A 18 -28.99 -35.54 11.79
CA HIS A 18 -29.80 -35.66 10.57
C HIS A 18 -30.65 -34.39 10.35
N ALA A 19 -30.55 -33.87 9.12
CA ALA A 19 -31.59 -33.25 8.31
C ALA A 19 -32.37 -32.03 8.85
N LEU A 20 -32.02 -30.86 8.32
CA LEU A 20 -33.03 -29.87 7.92
C LEU A 20 -32.80 -29.52 6.44
N THR A 21 -33.56 -30.17 5.55
CA THR A 21 -33.66 -29.78 4.14
C THR A 21 -34.60 -28.58 4.02
N ALA A 22 -34.04 -27.38 3.97
CA ALA A 22 -34.70 -26.18 3.46
C ALA A 22 -33.80 -25.61 2.36
N GLY A 23 -34.36 -25.43 1.16
CA GLY A 23 -33.62 -25.12 -0.06
C GLY A 23 -32.79 -23.85 0.04
N ALA A 24 -31.48 -24.01 0.18
CA ALA A 24 -30.49 -22.98 -0.12
C ALA A 24 -30.21 -23.00 -1.64
N LYS A 25 -31.16 -22.52 -2.44
CA LYS A 25 -30.94 -22.26 -3.88
C LYS A 25 -30.71 -20.78 -4.21
N ASP A 26 -30.76 -19.91 -3.20
CA ASP A 26 -30.52 -18.48 -3.35
C ASP A 26 -29.65 -17.95 -2.19
N ALA A 27 -28.46 -18.52 -2.03
CA ALA A 27 -27.40 -17.74 -1.41
C ALA A 27 -26.96 -16.71 -2.47
N PRO A 28 -27.14 -15.39 -2.26
CA PRO A 28 -26.58 -14.42 -3.18
C PRO A 28 -25.07 -14.68 -3.23
N ALA A 29 -24.57 -14.99 -4.42
CA ALA A 29 -23.14 -14.99 -4.68
C ALA A 29 -22.57 -13.66 -4.14
N PRO A 30 -21.37 -13.65 -3.54
CA PRO A 30 -20.73 -12.40 -3.18
C PRO A 30 -20.79 -11.51 -4.41
N ALA A 31 -21.47 -10.37 -4.31
CA ALA A 31 -21.62 -9.44 -5.41
C ALA A 31 -20.20 -9.15 -5.91
N ALA A 32 -19.90 -9.57 -7.14
CA ALA A 32 -18.66 -9.20 -7.78
C ALA A 32 -18.65 -7.68 -7.75
N ALA A 33 -17.75 -7.10 -6.93
CA ALA A 33 -17.50 -5.67 -6.97
C ALA A 33 -17.27 -5.32 -8.44
N PRO A 34 -17.88 -4.24 -8.97
CA PRO A 34 -17.68 -3.87 -10.36
C PRO A 34 -16.17 -3.87 -10.62
N SER A 35 -15.74 -4.63 -11.64
CA SER A 35 -14.35 -4.67 -12.05
C SER A 35 -13.87 -3.24 -12.11
N ALA A 36 -12.98 -2.86 -11.20
CA ALA A 36 -12.65 -1.48 -10.99
C ALA A 36 -11.89 -1.04 -12.24
N THR A 37 -12.60 -0.36 -13.15
CA THR A 37 -12.03 0.03 -14.43
C THR A 37 -11.07 1.19 -14.20
N CYS A 38 -9.86 1.05 -14.71
CA CYS A 38 -8.85 2.10 -14.75
C CYS A 38 -9.26 3.20 -15.77
N ASP A 39 -10.33 3.93 -15.49
CA ASP A 39 -10.80 5.01 -16.35
C ASP A 39 -10.11 6.34 -15.98
N VAL A 40 -8.85 6.47 -16.41
CA VAL A 40 -8.04 7.68 -16.18
C VAL A 40 -8.61 8.87 -16.96
N VAL A 41 -9.14 8.64 -18.16
CA VAL A 41 -9.70 9.70 -19.00
C VAL A 41 -11.01 10.23 -18.42
N GLY A 42 -11.91 9.35 -17.98
CA GLY A 42 -13.20 9.73 -17.40
C GLY A 42 -13.08 10.48 -16.08
N LEU A 43 -11.94 10.40 -15.38
CA LEU A 43 -11.65 11.25 -14.23
C LEU A 43 -11.70 12.75 -14.59
N ARG A 44 -11.28 13.12 -15.81
CA ARG A 44 -11.14 14.52 -16.28
C ARG A 44 -10.48 15.43 -15.23
N LEU A 45 -9.36 15.00 -14.68
CA LEU A 45 -8.71 15.66 -13.54
C LEU A 45 -8.45 17.16 -13.78
N GLU A 46 -8.01 17.54 -14.99
CA GLU A 46 -7.72 18.93 -15.31
C GLU A 46 -8.98 19.82 -15.28
N ASP A 47 -10.14 19.29 -15.67
CA ASP A 47 -11.42 20.01 -15.54
C ASP A 47 -11.79 20.22 -14.07
N VAL A 48 -11.49 19.25 -13.21
CA VAL A 48 -11.76 19.32 -11.77
C VAL A 48 -10.87 20.37 -11.11
N ILE A 49 -9.57 20.36 -11.42
CA ILE A 49 -8.61 21.38 -10.96
C ILE A 49 -9.03 22.76 -11.46
N ALA A 50 -9.43 22.89 -12.73
CA ALA A 50 -9.89 24.16 -13.31
C ALA A 50 -11.19 24.69 -12.70
N LYS A 51 -11.96 23.87 -11.98
CA LYS A 51 -13.21 24.28 -11.31
C LYS A 51 -13.05 24.52 -9.81
N SER A 52 -11.95 24.09 -9.20
CA SER A 52 -11.68 24.32 -7.78
C SER A 52 -10.90 25.61 -7.57
N SER A 53 -11.52 26.57 -6.89
CA SER A 53 -10.87 27.84 -6.54
C SER A 53 -9.73 27.65 -5.54
N GLU A 54 -9.82 26.61 -4.71
CA GLU A 54 -8.83 26.22 -3.71
C GLU A 54 -7.57 25.71 -4.41
N LEU A 55 -7.70 24.77 -5.35
CA LEU A 55 -6.57 24.20 -6.08
C LEU A 55 -5.91 25.21 -7.02
N GLN A 56 -6.62 26.25 -7.46
CA GLN A 56 -6.04 27.31 -8.29
C GLN A 56 -5.17 28.32 -7.55
N ARG A 57 -5.19 28.33 -6.22
CA ARG A 57 -4.32 29.24 -5.44
C ARG A 57 -2.87 28.85 -5.63
N SER A 58 -1.99 29.85 -5.82
CA SER A 58 -0.54 29.63 -5.96
C SER A 58 0.08 28.91 -4.76
N ALA A 59 -0.47 29.10 -3.56
CA ALA A 59 -0.06 28.38 -2.35
C ALA A 59 -0.26 26.85 -2.44
N ASN A 60 -1.13 26.38 -3.34
CA ASN A 60 -1.53 24.97 -3.46
C ASN A 60 -0.98 24.31 -4.73
N GLU A 61 0.01 24.93 -5.38
CA GLU A 61 0.67 24.37 -6.56
C GLU A 61 1.23 22.96 -6.30
N GLN A 62 1.76 22.71 -5.10
CA GLN A 62 2.29 21.40 -4.74
C GLN A 62 1.19 20.33 -4.76
N THR A 63 0.05 20.60 -4.13
CA THR A 63 -1.11 19.69 -4.16
C THR A 63 -1.57 19.40 -5.58
N VAL A 64 -1.60 20.41 -6.46
CA VAL A 64 -1.94 20.21 -7.87
C VAL A 64 -0.91 19.31 -8.59
N ARG A 65 0.38 19.46 -8.29
CA ARG A 65 1.43 18.57 -8.80
C ARG A 65 1.22 17.14 -8.29
N ASP A 66 0.93 16.94 -7.02
CA ASP A 66 0.70 15.62 -6.42
C ASP A 66 -0.49 14.90 -7.06
N LEU A 67 -1.61 15.61 -7.29
CA LEU A 67 -2.78 15.07 -7.99
C LEU A 67 -2.44 14.63 -9.41
N ARG A 68 -1.63 15.42 -10.13
CA ARG A 68 -1.16 15.08 -11.48
C ARG A 68 -0.20 13.89 -11.47
N THR A 69 0.70 13.81 -10.48
CA THR A 69 1.59 12.66 -10.27
C THR A 69 0.80 11.37 -10.05
N LEU A 70 -0.27 11.41 -9.24
CA LEU A 70 -1.15 10.25 -9.04
C LEU A 70 -1.88 9.84 -10.32
N ARG A 71 -2.30 10.80 -11.15
CA ARG A 71 -2.88 10.51 -12.47
C ARG A 71 -1.86 9.81 -13.36
N ASP A 72 -0.64 10.34 -13.43
CA ASP A 72 0.41 9.80 -14.28
C ASP A 72 0.82 8.39 -13.81
N ALA A 73 0.86 8.14 -12.50
CA ALA A 73 1.02 6.80 -11.95
C ALA A 73 -0.11 5.85 -12.37
N ALA A 74 -1.37 6.30 -12.39
CA ALA A 74 -2.50 5.51 -12.87
C ALA A 74 -2.35 5.16 -14.37
N VAL A 75 -1.89 6.10 -15.21
CA VAL A 75 -1.57 5.83 -16.63
C VAL A 75 -0.51 4.75 -16.76
N VAL A 76 0.56 4.83 -15.97
CA VAL A 76 1.63 3.81 -15.96
C VAL A 76 1.06 2.45 -15.55
N LEU A 77 0.28 2.37 -14.48
CA LEU A 77 -0.32 1.11 -14.03
C LEU A 77 -1.24 0.49 -15.08
N ASP A 78 -2.01 1.30 -15.80
CA ASP A 78 -2.82 0.82 -16.93
C ASP A 78 -1.96 0.25 -18.07
N ALA A 79 -0.93 1.00 -18.47
CA ALA A 79 -0.03 0.61 -19.55
C ALA A 79 0.67 -0.73 -19.27
N TYR A 80 1.04 -0.96 -18.00
CA TYR A 80 1.69 -2.18 -17.53
C TYR A 80 0.71 -3.31 -17.14
N LYS A 81 -0.58 -3.18 -17.48
CA LYS A 81 -1.61 -4.22 -17.26
C LYS A 81 -1.84 -4.55 -15.79
N HIS A 82 -1.81 -3.51 -14.93
CA HIS A 82 -2.21 -3.58 -13.52
C HIS A 82 -3.52 -2.82 -13.26
N PRO A 83 -4.65 -3.22 -13.88
CA PRO A 83 -5.89 -2.45 -13.83
C PRO A 83 -6.48 -2.32 -12.43
N GLU A 84 -6.36 -3.34 -11.59
CA GLU A 84 -6.88 -3.29 -10.21
C GLU A 84 -6.11 -2.27 -9.35
N VAL A 85 -4.78 -2.25 -9.47
CA VAL A 85 -3.94 -1.28 -8.74
C VAL A 85 -4.17 0.13 -9.28
N CYS A 86 -4.29 0.28 -10.61
CA CYS A 86 -4.69 1.57 -11.18
C CYS A 86 -6.01 2.06 -10.59
N ALA A 87 -7.03 1.21 -10.52
CA ALA A 87 -8.34 1.63 -10.05
C ALA A 87 -8.35 2.00 -8.55
N GLN A 88 -7.47 1.39 -7.75
CA GLN A 88 -7.22 1.82 -6.37
C GLN A 88 -6.62 3.22 -6.34
N VAL A 89 -5.58 3.49 -7.13
CA VAL A 89 -4.99 4.83 -7.25
C VAL A 89 -6.01 5.86 -7.72
N LEU A 90 -6.83 5.54 -8.73
CA LEU A 90 -7.89 6.43 -9.20
C LEU A 90 -8.98 6.68 -8.15
N THR A 91 -9.26 5.70 -7.29
CA THR A 91 -10.21 5.89 -6.18
C THR A 91 -9.69 6.90 -5.17
N VAL A 92 -8.41 6.80 -4.80
CA VAL A 92 -7.73 7.77 -3.93
C VAL A 92 -7.73 9.16 -4.59
N LEU A 93 -7.32 9.23 -5.85
CA LEU A 93 -7.25 10.47 -6.61
C LEU A 93 -8.62 11.16 -6.73
N ARG A 94 -9.70 10.42 -7.00
CA ARG A 94 -11.07 10.96 -6.99
C ARG A 94 -11.44 11.52 -5.62
N GLY A 95 -11.12 10.80 -4.55
CA GLY A 95 -11.40 11.24 -3.19
C GLY A 95 -10.70 12.56 -2.84
N LEU A 96 -9.44 12.70 -3.23
CA LEU A 96 -8.63 13.91 -3.02
C LEU A 96 -9.13 15.07 -3.89
N ALA A 97 -9.37 14.84 -5.18
CA ALA A 97 -9.85 15.86 -6.10
C ALA A 97 -11.26 16.38 -5.74
N ALA A 98 -12.11 15.53 -5.17
CA ALA A 98 -13.43 15.92 -4.68
C ALA A 98 -13.39 16.71 -3.36
N ASN A 99 -12.26 16.73 -2.65
CA ASN A 99 -12.12 17.40 -1.35
C ASN A 99 -10.74 18.07 -1.26
N PRO A 100 -10.55 19.19 -1.96
CA PRO A 100 -9.25 19.82 -2.12
C PRO A 100 -8.64 20.27 -0.80
N GLU A 101 -9.44 20.68 0.20
CA GLU A 101 -8.94 21.04 1.54
C GLU A 101 -8.16 19.88 2.17
N ARG A 102 -8.69 18.65 2.15
CA ARG A 102 -7.96 17.49 2.68
C ARG A 102 -6.69 17.20 1.90
N ALA A 103 -6.72 17.38 0.57
CA ALA A 103 -5.55 17.16 -0.26
C ALA A 103 -4.44 18.17 0.06
N ILE A 104 -4.81 19.43 0.33
CA ILE A 104 -3.89 20.50 0.73
C ILE A 104 -3.29 20.19 2.11
N ASP A 105 -4.12 19.84 3.09
CA ASP A 105 -3.66 19.52 4.45
C ASP A 105 -2.67 18.34 4.46
N GLN A 106 -2.90 17.33 3.62
CA GLN A 106 -2.04 16.15 3.53
C GLN A 106 -0.78 16.35 2.69
N SER A 107 -0.76 17.35 1.79
CA SER A 107 0.37 17.67 0.92
C SER A 107 1.49 18.43 1.66
N GLY A 108 1.17 19.10 2.78
CA GLY A 108 2.12 19.92 3.55
C GLY A 108 3.00 19.17 4.56
N ASP A 109 2.77 17.88 4.82
CA ASP A 109 3.50 17.09 5.82
C ASP A 109 4.64 16.24 5.23
N THR A 110 5.01 16.47 3.97
CA THR A 110 6.21 15.82 3.41
C THR A 110 7.44 16.42 4.07
N ASP A 111 8.10 15.61 4.90
CA ASP A 111 9.34 15.85 5.65
C ASP A 111 10.57 16.24 4.78
N GLU A 112 10.40 16.80 3.58
CA GLU A 112 11.48 17.24 2.67
C GLU A 112 12.49 18.15 3.38
N GLU A 113 12.04 19.10 4.22
CA GLU A 113 12.95 19.90 5.07
C GLU A 113 13.75 19.03 6.05
N LYS A 114 13.16 17.96 6.59
CA LYS A 114 13.88 17.03 7.46
C LYS A 114 14.80 16.11 6.67
N ALA A 115 14.43 15.72 5.45
CA ALA A 115 15.27 14.94 4.56
C ALA A 115 16.53 15.73 4.16
N GLU A 116 16.39 17.02 3.84
CA GLU A 116 17.52 17.93 3.62
C GLU A 116 18.39 18.04 4.89
N ALA A 117 17.78 18.18 6.07
CA ALA A 117 18.52 18.23 7.33
C ALA A 117 19.33 16.94 7.59
N VAL A 118 18.78 15.77 7.25
CA VAL A 118 19.46 14.47 7.38
C VAL A 118 20.60 14.33 6.36
N GLU A 119 20.39 14.70 5.09
CA GLU A 119 21.42 14.73 4.05
C GLU A 119 22.59 15.64 4.46
N LYS A 120 22.28 16.86 4.92
CA LYS A 120 23.28 17.84 5.36
C LYS A 120 24.03 17.41 6.62
N ALA A 121 23.39 16.66 7.51
CA ALA A 121 24.01 16.11 8.71
C ALA A 121 24.86 14.85 8.45
N ARG A 122 24.80 14.26 7.25
CA ARG A 122 25.51 13.03 6.93
C ARG A 122 26.99 13.30 6.66
N ALA A 123 27.86 12.88 7.57
CA ALA A 123 29.30 12.89 7.33
C ALA A 123 29.70 11.85 6.26
N PRO A 124 30.67 12.15 5.37
CA PRO A 124 31.18 11.18 4.41
C PRO A 124 31.71 9.93 5.12
N LYS A 125 31.31 8.74 4.66
CA LYS A 125 31.90 7.48 5.14
C LYS A 125 33.39 7.50 4.79
N ALA A 126 34.25 7.48 5.80
CA ALA A 126 35.70 7.37 5.58
C ALA A 126 36.00 6.07 4.81
N PRO A 127 36.94 6.09 3.85
CA PRO A 127 37.33 4.89 3.13
C PRO A 127 37.86 3.86 4.13
N ALA A 128 37.38 2.62 4.01
CA ALA A 128 37.86 1.51 4.81
C ALA A 128 39.38 1.38 4.58
N LYS A 129 40.17 1.58 5.65
CA LYS A 129 41.61 1.32 5.60
C LYS A 129 41.81 -0.15 5.26
N SER A 130 42.49 -0.43 4.16
CA SER A 130 42.95 -1.77 3.79
C SER A 130 43.75 -2.38 4.95
N PRO A 131 43.58 -3.68 5.26
CA PRO A 131 44.30 -4.30 6.36
C PRO A 131 45.82 -4.29 6.10
N GLU A 132 46.51 -3.82 7.13
CA GLU A 132 47.95 -3.69 7.30
C GLU A 132 48.69 -5.01 7.00
N THR A 133 49.67 -4.97 6.10
CA THR A 133 50.64 -6.06 5.89
C THR A 133 51.48 -6.23 7.15
N VAL A 134 51.29 -7.34 7.87
CA VAL A 134 52.15 -7.77 8.99
C VAL A 134 53.48 -8.28 8.41
N PRO A 135 54.65 -7.74 8.81
CA PRO A 135 55.93 -8.29 8.38
C PRO A 135 56.24 -9.58 9.15
N GLU A 136 56.56 -10.64 8.40
CA GLU A 136 56.91 -11.97 8.87
C GLU A 136 58.27 -11.95 9.59
N THR A 137 58.28 -12.14 10.92
CA THR A 137 59.50 -12.29 11.71
C THR A 137 60.06 -13.70 11.50
N LYS A 138 61.07 -13.82 10.64
CA LYS A 138 61.78 -15.08 10.40
C LYS A 138 62.71 -15.40 11.59
N ALA A 139 62.33 -16.39 12.40
CA ALA A 139 63.22 -17.00 13.39
C ALA A 139 64.29 -17.86 12.71
N LYS A 140 65.51 -17.83 13.24
CA LYS A 140 66.64 -18.69 12.86
C LYS A 140 66.99 -19.60 14.03
#